data_AF-A0ABD6CX82-F1
#
_entry.id   AF-A0ABD6CX82-F1
#
_cell.length_a   1.000
_cell.length_b   1.000
_cell.length_c   1.000
_cell.angle_alpha   90.00
_cell.angle_beta   90.00
_cell.angle_gamma   90.00
#
_symmetry.space_group_name_H-M   'P 1'
#
loop_
_entity.id
_entity.type
_entity.pdbx_description
1 polymer ?
#
loop_
_entity_poly.entity_id
_entity_poly.type
_entity_poly.pdbx_seq_one_letter_code
_entity_poly.pdbx_strand_id
1 'polypeptide(L)'
;MSTQQSEQKEEQSSPTLWLDGLATGLGFGWLTNRLSWSVPPSYLYVVVTVIPLSIWSAAYKIYIGAPTVYSINPYFVLQPILLLGAAWGSHTLKRDYDQVVADMKIPDRASNPKPFINIIPTRLPWILFVIAAGIQFLPGAKVTDGWVLADYVFNYFVFPFVYTPILIQFFTVYLSIQLLAPWRLAKSDVGIHFLDPQGVGGLRPLGELIKKAYYFIVAGLVGYSLITYAPFVDTWAGPPATITNIVFTSVWLISIGTVAFAVFVLHRFMHREKREEIRHLEEEYRSHIEEPWDVKQYEIPEEHEETVTDIEDRIARVNATSEYPATFSIWSQLLLSVAIPKTLQLLLS
;
A
#
# COMPACT_ATOMS: atom_id res chain seq x y z
N MET A 1 28.87 -30.41 3.07
CA MET A 1 28.34 -29.08 3.47
C MET A 1 28.39 -28.14 2.26
N SER A 2 27.76 -28.53 1.12
CA SER A 2 28.06 -27.86 -0.18
C SER A 2 27.03 -28.05 -1.30
N THR A 3 25.74 -28.25 -1.01
CA THR A 3 24.71 -28.26 -2.09
C THR A 3 23.38 -27.71 -1.59
N GLN A 4 22.97 -28.10 -0.38
CA GLN A 4 21.73 -27.57 0.23
C GLN A 4 21.82 -26.09 0.66
N GLN A 5 23.02 -25.61 1.02
CA GLN A 5 23.23 -24.17 1.33
C GLN A 5 23.29 -23.29 0.08
N SER A 6 23.60 -23.85 -1.10
CA SER A 6 23.53 -23.10 -2.36
C SER A 6 22.10 -23.07 -2.91
N GLU A 7 21.35 -24.16 -2.80
CA GLU A 7 19.94 -24.21 -3.18
C GLU A 7 19.07 -23.31 -2.27
N GLN A 8 19.33 -23.29 -0.95
CA GLN A 8 18.65 -22.34 -0.04
C GLN A 8 19.01 -20.87 -0.29
N LYS A 9 20.14 -20.59 -0.93
CA LYS A 9 20.55 -19.22 -1.28
C LYS A 9 19.98 -18.76 -2.62
N GLU A 10 19.67 -19.70 -3.52
CA GLU A 10 18.96 -19.43 -4.79
C GLU A 10 17.44 -19.32 -4.60
N GLU A 11 16.85 -20.01 -3.61
CA GLU A 11 15.42 -19.87 -3.26
C GLU A 11 15.08 -18.58 -2.49
N GLN A 12 16.08 -17.81 -2.04
CA GLN A 12 15.92 -16.48 -1.45
C GLN A 12 15.93 -15.33 -2.46
N SER A 13 15.75 -15.62 -3.75
CA SER A 13 15.38 -14.62 -4.75
C SER A 13 13.94 -14.17 -4.46
N SER A 14 13.79 -13.15 -3.58
CA SER A 14 12.53 -12.46 -3.34
C SER A 14 11.79 -12.25 -4.67
N PRO A 15 10.47 -12.49 -4.77
CA PRO A 15 9.74 -12.15 -5.99
C PRO A 15 9.98 -10.67 -6.26
N THR A 16 10.77 -10.42 -7.30
CA THR A 16 11.32 -9.11 -7.62
C THR A 16 10.17 -8.18 -7.94
N LEU A 17 10.22 -6.94 -7.43
CA LEU A 17 9.20 -5.97 -7.79
C LEU A 17 9.23 -5.79 -9.32
N TRP A 18 8.09 -5.46 -9.91
CA TRP A 18 7.99 -5.29 -11.37
C TRP A 18 9.03 -4.28 -11.91
N LEU A 19 9.28 -3.21 -11.17
CA LEU A 19 10.33 -2.23 -11.50
C LEU A 19 11.75 -2.79 -11.39
N ASP A 20 12.02 -3.74 -10.49
CA ASP A 20 13.32 -4.43 -10.43
C ASP A 20 13.51 -5.28 -11.69
N GLY A 21 12.45 -5.97 -12.15
CA GLY A 21 12.46 -6.71 -13.40
C GLY A 21 12.74 -5.80 -14.62
N LEU A 22 12.06 -4.66 -14.71
CA LEU A 22 12.33 -3.66 -15.75
C LEU A 22 13.75 -3.11 -15.68
N ALA A 23 14.20 -2.69 -14.49
CA ALA A 23 15.55 -2.16 -14.29
C ALA A 23 16.61 -3.20 -14.66
N THR A 24 16.39 -4.46 -14.33
CA THR A 24 17.30 -5.57 -14.68
C THR A 24 17.38 -5.74 -16.19
N GLY A 25 16.24 -5.72 -16.90
CA GLY A 25 16.19 -5.76 -18.37
C GLY A 25 16.90 -4.58 -19.04
N LEU A 26 16.92 -3.41 -18.38
CA LEU A 26 17.66 -2.22 -18.83
C LEU A 26 19.17 -2.25 -18.48
N GLY A 27 19.67 -3.35 -17.92
CA GLY A 27 21.09 -3.54 -17.61
C GLY A 27 21.51 -3.10 -16.20
N PHE A 28 20.58 -2.61 -15.36
CA PHE A 28 20.91 -2.25 -13.98
C PHE A 28 21.26 -3.45 -13.10
N GLY A 29 20.85 -4.66 -13.48
CA GLY A 29 21.27 -5.89 -12.81
C GLY A 29 22.78 -6.17 -12.93
N TRP A 30 23.41 -5.73 -14.02
CA TRP A 30 24.87 -5.81 -14.16
C TRP A 30 25.57 -4.81 -13.23
N LEU A 31 25.02 -3.59 -13.09
CA LEU A 31 25.55 -2.58 -12.18
C LEU A 31 25.44 -3.02 -10.72
N THR A 32 24.29 -3.57 -10.30
CA THR A 32 24.12 -4.06 -8.92
C THR A 32 25.13 -5.14 -8.56
N ASN A 33 25.43 -6.06 -9.48
CA ASN A 33 26.38 -7.15 -9.26
C ASN A 33 27.84 -6.66 -9.15
N ARG A 34 28.12 -5.43 -9.60
CA ARG A 34 29.45 -4.82 -9.53
C ARG A 34 29.64 -3.92 -8.32
N LEU A 35 28.56 -3.54 -7.63
CA LEU A 35 28.63 -2.86 -6.34
C LEU A 35 28.85 -3.89 -5.23
N SER A 36 29.68 -3.54 -4.24
CA SER A 36 29.90 -4.35 -3.04
C SER A 36 28.70 -4.37 -2.08
N TRP A 37 27.73 -3.47 -2.29
CA TRP A 37 26.51 -3.36 -1.50
C TRP A 37 25.32 -3.94 -2.26
N SER A 38 24.49 -4.73 -1.57
CA SER A 38 23.25 -5.30 -2.10
C SER A 38 22.16 -4.23 -2.25
N VAL A 39 22.23 -3.45 -3.33
CA VAL A 39 21.25 -2.41 -3.66
C VAL A 39 20.25 -2.97 -4.67
N PRO A 40 18.92 -2.83 -4.45
CA PRO A 40 17.93 -3.23 -5.44
C PRO A 40 18.12 -2.54 -6.80
N PRO A 41 17.96 -3.24 -7.94
CA PRO A 41 18.12 -2.65 -9.27
C PRO A 41 17.25 -1.42 -9.51
N SER A 42 16.03 -1.40 -8.97
CA SER A 42 15.14 -0.23 -9.06
C SER A 42 15.69 1.02 -8.40
N TYR A 43 16.43 0.93 -7.29
CA TYR A 43 17.03 2.11 -6.65
C TYR A 43 18.12 2.72 -7.52
N LEU A 44 18.99 1.89 -8.07
CA LEU A 44 20.01 2.36 -9.03
C LEU A 44 19.34 2.95 -10.27
N TYR A 45 18.31 2.31 -10.79
CA TYR A 45 17.51 2.84 -11.90
C TYR A 45 16.98 4.24 -11.59
N VAL A 46 16.33 4.46 -10.44
CA VAL A 46 15.78 5.78 -10.09
C VAL A 46 16.90 6.80 -9.93
N VAL A 47 17.97 6.50 -9.20
CA VAL A 47 19.07 7.45 -8.97
C VAL A 47 19.76 7.83 -10.28
N VAL A 48 20.08 6.85 -11.12
CA VAL A 48 20.85 7.04 -12.36
C VAL A 48 20.01 7.62 -13.49
N THR A 49 18.69 7.44 -13.48
CA THR A 49 17.82 8.08 -14.48
C THR A 49 17.32 9.44 -14.01
N VAL A 50 16.69 9.53 -12.84
CA VAL A 50 16.00 10.74 -12.39
C VAL A 50 16.96 11.90 -12.12
N ILE A 51 18.08 11.67 -11.41
CA ILE A 51 18.99 12.76 -11.05
C ILE A 51 19.72 13.32 -12.28
N PRO A 52 20.39 12.49 -13.11
CA PRO A 52 21.08 12.99 -14.30
C PRO A 52 20.14 13.65 -15.32
N LEU A 53 18.93 13.11 -15.54
CA LEU A 53 17.96 13.74 -16.44
C LEU A 53 17.51 15.12 -15.93
N SER A 54 17.31 15.26 -14.62
CA SER A 54 16.97 16.54 -13.99
C SER A 54 18.09 17.57 -14.14
N ILE A 55 19.35 17.16 -13.90
CA ILE A 55 20.53 18.01 -14.09
C ILE A 55 20.69 18.39 -15.56
N TRP A 56 20.57 17.43 -16.48
CA TRP A 56 20.67 17.67 -17.92
C TRP A 56 19.63 18.68 -18.39
N SER A 57 18.37 18.53 -17.97
CA SER A 57 17.28 19.45 -18.31
C SER A 57 17.58 20.88 -17.85
N ALA A 58 18.03 21.04 -16.60
CA ALA A 58 18.39 22.34 -16.06
C ALA A 58 19.59 22.95 -16.80
N ALA A 59 20.66 22.19 -16.99
CA ALA A 59 21.87 22.65 -17.68
C ALA A 59 21.59 23.04 -19.14
N TYR A 60 20.78 22.25 -19.85
CA TYR A 60 20.37 22.55 -21.23
C TYR A 60 19.58 23.87 -21.30
N LYS A 61 18.60 24.06 -20.41
CA LYS A 61 17.79 25.29 -20.38
C LYS A 61 18.64 26.52 -20.04
N ILE A 62 19.56 26.41 -19.08
CA ILE A 62 20.53 27.48 -18.77
C ILE A 62 21.39 27.81 -19.99
N TYR A 63 21.91 26.79 -20.68
CA TYR A 63 22.79 26.97 -21.85
C TYR A 63 22.11 27.74 -22.99
N ILE A 64 20.83 27.49 -23.25
CA ILE A 64 20.07 28.19 -24.30
C ILE A 64 19.39 29.48 -23.83
N GLY A 65 19.62 29.91 -22.58
CA GLY A 65 18.99 31.09 -21.99
C GLY A 65 17.49 30.96 -21.74
N ALA A 66 16.96 29.72 -21.66
CA ALA A 66 15.57 29.45 -21.34
C ALA A 66 15.36 29.36 -19.82
N PRO A 67 14.17 29.75 -19.30
CA PRO A 67 13.88 29.63 -17.87
C PRO A 67 13.84 28.16 -17.44
N THR A 68 14.51 27.84 -16.34
CA THR A 68 14.52 26.49 -15.77
C THR A 68 13.19 26.20 -15.06
N VAL A 69 12.87 24.91 -14.90
CA VAL A 69 11.69 24.51 -14.10
C VAL A 69 11.82 24.98 -12.65
N TYR A 70 13.03 25.00 -12.09
CA TYR A 70 13.28 25.38 -10.69
C TYR A 70 13.18 26.89 -10.45
N SER A 71 13.49 27.72 -11.45
CA SER A 71 13.30 29.17 -11.36
C SER A 71 11.83 29.56 -11.43
N ILE A 72 10.98 28.74 -12.07
CA ILE A 72 9.54 28.96 -12.15
C ILE A 72 8.83 28.34 -10.93
N ASN A 73 9.30 27.16 -10.50
CA ASN A 73 8.71 26.38 -9.44
C ASN A 73 9.83 25.76 -8.57
N PRO A 74 10.18 26.39 -7.43
CA PRO A 74 11.21 25.84 -6.54
C PRO A 74 10.80 24.51 -5.90
N TYR A 75 9.49 24.27 -5.69
CA TYR A 75 8.97 23.01 -5.14
C TYR A 75 9.20 21.83 -6.07
N PHE A 76 9.55 22.04 -7.34
CA PHE A 76 9.88 20.96 -8.28
C PHE A 76 11.09 20.11 -7.81
N VAL A 77 11.90 20.61 -6.88
CA VAL A 77 12.93 19.82 -6.18
C VAL A 77 12.37 18.62 -5.41
N LEU A 78 11.09 18.68 -5.01
CA LEU A 78 10.41 17.56 -4.36
C LEU A 78 10.18 16.40 -5.33
N GLN A 79 10.12 16.62 -6.64
CA GLN A 79 9.84 15.55 -7.60
C GLN A 79 10.85 14.39 -7.53
N PRO A 80 12.18 14.60 -7.64
CA PRO A 80 13.14 13.51 -7.50
C PRO A 80 13.08 12.84 -6.12
N ILE A 81 12.81 13.61 -5.06
CA ILE A 81 12.67 13.09 -3.70
C ILE A 81 11.45 12.16 -3.60
N LEU A 82 10.31 12.56 -4.18
CA LEU A 82 9.09 11.75 -4.19
C LEU A 82 9.23 10.50 -5.05
N LEU A 83 9.94 10.56 -6.18
CA LEU A 83 10.19 9.39 -7.02
C LEU A 83 11.10 8.37 -6.32
N LEU A 84 12.16 8.85 -5.65
CA LEU A 84 13.00 8.01 -4.78
C LEU A 84 12.18 7.44 -3.62
N GLY A 85 11.36 8.28 -2.99
CA GLY A 85 10.44 7.89 -1.92
C GLY A 85 9.41 6.84 -2.36
N ALA A 86 8.93 6.89 -3.61
CA ALA A 86 8.01 5.90 -4.17
C ALA A 86 8.71 4.55 -4.39
N ALA A 87 9.92 4.55 -4.95
CA ALA A 87 10.72 3.33 -5.08
C ALA A 87 11.04 2.72 -3.70
N TRP A 88 11.52 3.55 -2.76
CA TRP A 88 11.83 3.14 -1.40
C TRP A 88 10.61 2.64 -0.63
N GLY A 89 9.48 3.34 -0.75
CA GLY A 89 8.20 2.97 -0.16
C GLY A 89 7.68 1.64 -0.71
N SER A 90 7.86 1.37 -2.00
CA SER A 90 7.47 0.09 -2.62
C SER A 90 8.19 -1.10 -1.98
N HIS A 91 9.50 -1.00 -1.81
CA HIS A 91 10.32 -2.04 -1.16
C HIS A 91 10.00 -2.18 0.32
N THR A 92 9.86 -1.05 1.02
CA THR A 92 9.53 -1.04 2.44
C THR A 92 8.19 -1.72 2.69
N LEU A 93 7.15 -1.33 1.95
CA LEU A 93 5.81 -1.90 2.08
C LEU A 93 5.76 -3.38 1.67
N LYS A 94 6.51 -3.80 0.65
CA LYS A 94 6.60 -5.21 0.27
C LYS A 94 7.26 -6.05 1.35
N ARG A 95 8.39 -5.58 1.89
CA ARG A 95 9.12 -6.27 2.96
C ARG A 95 8.27 -6.37 4.23
N ASP A 96 7.60 -5.29 4.60
CA ASP A 96 6.71 -5.27 5.76
C ASP A 96 5.50 -6.18 5.54
N TYR A 97 4.99 -6.28 4.31
CA TYR A 97 3.96 -7.26 3.97
C TYR A 97 4.43 -8.70 4.16
N ASP A 98 5.65 -9.03 3.70
CA ASP A 98 6.21 -10.37 3.92
C ASP A 98 6.38 -10.68 5.41
N GLN A 99 6.76 -9.67 6.19
CA GLN A 99 6.82 -9.78 7.65
C GLN A 99 5.44 -10.00 8.25
N VAL A 100 4.39 -9.29 7.80
CA VAL A 100 3.01 -9.51 8.25
C VAL A 100 2.55 -10.94 7.96
N VAL A 101 2.84 -11.48 6.77
CA VAL A 101 2.50 -12.87 6.40
C VAL A 101 3.18 -13.87 7.34
N ALA A 102 4.43 -13.61 7.73
CA ALA A 102 5.18 -14.42 8.69
C ALA A 102 4.64 -14.28 10.12
N ASP A 103 4.43 -13.06 10.59
CA ASP A 103 3.94 -12.75 11.96
C ASP A 103 2.55 -13.34 12.21
N MET A 104 1.68 -13.31 11.19
CA MET A 104 0.35 -13.92 11.24
C MET A 104 0.37 -15.45 11.06
N LYS A 105 1.56 -16.03 10.79
CA LYS A 105 1.79 -17.46 10.52
C LYS A 105 0.87 -18.01 9.43
N ILE A 106 0.65 -17.22 8.37
CA ILE A 106 -0.25 -17.62 7.28
C ILE A 106 0.15 -18.95 6.63
N PRO A 107 1.45 -19.26 6.41
CA PRO A 107 1.86 -20.54 5.82
C PRO A 107 1.42 -21.76 6.64
N ASP A 108 1.35 -21.63 7.97
CA ASP A 108 1.00 -22.72 8.88
C ASP A 108 -0.53 -22.88 9.03
N ARG A 109 -1.29 -21.84 8.68
CA ARG A 109 -2.72 -21.72 9.00
C ARG A 109 -3.64 -21.78 7.79
N ALA A 110 -3.14 -21.45 6.60
CA ALA A 110 -3.93 -21.44 5.37
C ALA A 110 -3.77 -22.75 4.60
N SER A 111 -4.87 -23.34 4.15
CA SER A 111 -4.85 -24.49 3.23
C SER A 111 -4.13 -24.17 1.91
N ASN A 112 -4.15 -22.91 1.48
CA ASN A 112 -3.44 -22.44 0.29
C ASN A 112 -2.76 -21.09 0.55
N PRO A 113 -1.47 -21.09 0.97
CA PRO A 113 -0.76 -19.86 1.31
C PRO A 113 -0.21 -19.09 0.09
N LYS A 114 -0.20 -19.71 -1.10
CA LYS A 114 0.40 -19.12 -2.32
C LYS A 114 -0.15 -17.72 -2.67
N PRO A 115 -1.47 -17.44 -2.56
CA PRO A 115 -2.00 -16.11 -2.80
C PRO A 115 -1.53 -15.08 -1.77
N PHE A 116 -1.13 -15.46 -0.57
CA PHE A 116 -0.58 -14.52 0.40
C PHE A 116 0.88 -14.23 0.11
N ILE A 117 1.66 -15.24 -0.27
CA ILE A 117 3.08 -15.06 -0.61
C ILE A 117 3.25 -14.19 -1.87
N ASN A 118 2.40 -14.42 -2.89
CA ASN A 118 2.41 -13.66 -4.14
C ASN A 118 1.26 -12.64 -4.18
N ILE A 119 1.36 -11.62 -3.33
CA ILE A 119 0.28 -10.64 -3.19
C ILE A 119 0.08 -9.79 -4.45
N ILE A 120 1.17 -9.46 -5.15
CA ILE A 120 1.16 -8.60 -6.33
C ILE A 120 0.81 -9.41 -7.59
N PRO A 121 -0.32 -9.14 -8.27
CA PRO A 121 -0.64 -9.81 -9.52
C PRO A 121 0.28 -9.33 -10.65
N THR A 122 0.81 -10.26 -11.45
CA THR A 122 1.75 -9.97 -12.55
C THR A 122 1.19 -8.99 -13.60
N ARG A 123 -0.13 -8.98 -13.80
CA ARG A 123 -0.81 -8.12 -14.79
C ARG A 123 -1.13 -6.72 -14.26
N LEU A 124 -1.26 -6.55 -12.95
CA LEU A 124 -1.66 -5.28 -12.34
C LEU A 124 -0.74 -4.10 -12.71
N PRO A 125 0.60 -4.19 -12.59
CA PRO A 125 1.46 -3.06 -12.93
C PRO A 125 1.37 -2.69 -14.41
N TRP A 126 1.25 -3.67 -15.31
CA TRP A 126 1.08 -3.40 -16.75
C TRP A 126 -0.23 -2.69 -17.06
N ILE A 127 -1.34 -3.10 -16.44
CA ILE A 127 -2.64 -2.43 -16.61
C ILE A 127 -2.55 -0.98 -16.14
N LEU A 128 -2.01 -0.75 -14.95
CA LEU A 128 -1.87 0.60 -14.41
C LEU A 128 -0.92 1.45 -15.26
N PHE A 129 0.17 0.87 -15.77
CA PHE A 129 1.11 1.53 -16.67
C PHE A 129 0.43 1.99 -17.96
N VAL A 130 -0.32 1.11 -18.64
CA VAL A 130 -1.03 1.45 -19.88
C VAL A 130 -2.04 2.57 -19.63
N ILE A 131 -2.77 2.53 -18.51
CA ILE A 131 -3.71 3.59 -18.14
C ILE A 131 -2.98 4.93 -17.92
N ALA A 132 -1.92 4.93 -17.11
CA ALA A 132 -1.19 6.16 -16.78
C ALA A 132 -0.47 6.75 -18.01
N ALA A 133 0.20 5.91 -18.80
CA ALA A 133 0.79 6.33 -20.06
C ALA A 133 -0.30 6.87 -21.01
N GLY A 134 -1.43 6.18 -21.15
CA GLY A 134 -2.56 6.62 -21.97
C GLY A 134 -3.06 8.01 -21.59
N ILE A 135 -3.24 8.29 -20.30
CA ILE A 135 -3.62 9.63 -19.79
C ILE A 135 -2.60 10.69 -20.22
N GLN A 136 -1.31 10.36 -20.19
CA GLN A 136 -0.23 11.30 -20.55
C GLN A 136 -0.15 11.61 -22.06
N PHE A 137 -0.74 10.78 -22.92
CA PHE A 137 -0.83 11.01 -24.36
C PHE A 137 -2.19 11.58 -24.79
N LEU A 138 -3.11 11.88 -23.87
CA LEU A 138 -4.40 12.46 -24.23
C LEU A 138 -4.24 13.85 -24.91
N PRO A 139 -4.98 14.12 -26.00
CA PRO A 139 -5.01 15.44 -26.63
C PRO A 139 -5.45 16.51 -25.62
N GLY A 140 -4.74 17.64 -25.58
CA GLY A 140 -5.03 18.74 -24.65
C GLY A 140 -4.37 18.63 -23.27
N ALA A 141 -3.67 17.54 -22.96
CA ALA A 141 -2.86 17.44 -21.74
C ALA A 141 -1.56 18.26 -21.79
N LYS A 142 -1.19 18.77 -22.97
CA LYS A 142 0.10 19.42 -23.24
C LYS A 142 -0.13 20.73 -23.98
N VAL A 143 0.40 21.82 -23.44
CA VAL A 143 0.51 23.12 -24.12
C VAL A 143 1.94 23.23 -24.60
N THR A 144 2.17 23.15 -25.91
CA THR A 144 3.50 23.02 -26.52
C THR A 144 4.16 24.35 -26.91
N ASP A 145 3.44 25.46 -26.75
CA ASP A 145 3.94 26.78 -27.12
C ASP A 145 5.17 27.14 -26.28
N GLY A 146 6.26 27.52 -26.94
CA GLY A 146 7.53 27.87 -26.30
C GLY A 146 8.35 26.68 -25.80
N TRP A 147 7.99 25.43 -26.15
CA TRP A 147 8.77 24.26 -25.75
C TRP A 147 10.14 24.23 -26.42
N VAL A 148 11.15 23.90 -25.62
CA VAL A 148 12.50 23.58 -26.10
C VAL A 148 12.70 22.06 -26.10
N LEU A 149 13.82 21.57 -26.65
CA LEU A 149 14.09 20.13 -26.78
C LEU A 149 13.90 19.37 -25.46
N ALA A 150 14.36 19.93 -24.34
CA ALA A 150 14.19 19.33 -23.02
C ALA A 150 12.72 19.09 -22.66
N ASP A 151 11.80 20.00 -23.02
CA ASP A 151 10.37 19.84 -22.73
C ASP A 151 9.76 18.69 -23.53
N TYR A 152 10.15 18.54 -24.81
CA TYR A 152 9.73 17.41 -25.64
C TYR A 152 10.25 16.08 -25.09
N VAL A 153 11.55 16.01 -24.76
CA VAL A 153 12.15 14.80 -24.17
C VAL A 153 11.45 14.42 -22.87
N PHE A 154 11.15 15.39 -22.01
CA PHE A 154 10.49 15.11 -20.74
C PHE A 154 9.04 14.64 -20.92
N ASN A 155 8.25 15.35 -21.72
CA ASN A 155 6.83 15.06 -21.87
C ASN A 155 6.51 13.81 -22.70
N TYR A 156 7.40 13.41 -23.61
CA TYR A 156 7.19 12.26 -24.48
C TYR A 156 8.02 11.03 -24.10
N PHE A 157 9.12 11.21 -23.36
CA PHE A 157 9.99 10.10 -22.97
C PHE A 157 10.16 9.94 -21.46
N VAL A 158 10.64 10.97 -20.76
CA VAL A 158 10.99 10.85 -19.34
C VAL A 158 9.76 10.59 -18.47
N PHE A 159 8.70 11.40 -18.60
CA PHE A 159 7.52 11.19 -17.77
C PHE A 159 6.81 9.86 -18.05
N PRO A 160 6.56 9.45 -19.32
CA PRO A 160 5.84 8.18 -19.57
C PRO A 160 6.67 6.94 -19.30
N PHE A 161 7.97 6.94 -19.61
CA PHE A 161 8.77 5.72 -19.59
C PHE A 161 9.80 5.67 -18.47
N VAL A 162 10.12 6.81 -17.83
CA VAL A 162 11.05 6.83 -16.70
C VAL A 162 10.28 7.00 -15.39
N TYR A 163 9.48 8.06 -15.26
CA TYR A 163 8.85 8.42 -13.99
C TYR A 163 7.58 7.61 -13.72
N THR A 164 6.76 7.39 -14.75
CA THR A 164 5.51 6.63 -14.60
C THR A 164 5.77 5.21 -14.09
N PRO A 165 6.71 4.40 -14.61
CA PRO A 165 6.98 3.06 -14.05
C PRO A 165 7.30 3.06 -12.54
N ILE A 166 7.99 4.10 -12.05
CA ILE A 166 8.32 4.25 -10.63
C ILE A 166 7.04 4.44 -9.80
N LEU A 167 6.15 5.33 -10.25
CA LEU A 167 4.87 5.56 -9.58
C LEU A 167 3.97 4.33 -9.65
N ILE A 168 3.92 3.66 -10.80
CA ILE A 168 3.12 2.46 -11.02
C ILE A 168 3.54 1.32 -10.10
N GLN A 169 4.85 1.15 -9.90
CA GLN A 169 5.36 0.19 -8.93
C GLN A 169 4.81 0.45 -7.52
N PHE A 170 4.87 1.71 -7.09
CA PHE A 170 4.34 2.11 -5.80
C PHE A 170 2.84 1.85 -5.68
N PHE A 171 2.05 2.31 -6.64
CA PHE A 171 0.59 2.08 -6.64
C PHE A 171 0.23 0.61 -6.71
N THR A 172 1.01 -0.22 -7.40
CA THR A 172 0.80 -1.66 -7.48
C THR A 172 0.94 -2.31 -6.11
N VAL A 173 2.00 -1.98 -5.36
CA VAL A 173 2.22 -2.50 -3.99
C VAL A 173 1.13 -1.98 -3.06
N TYR A 174 0.86 -0.67 -3.11
CA TYR A 174 -0.17 -0.01 -2.31
C TYR A 174 -1.54 -0.66 -2.50
N LEU A 175 -2.02 -0.81 -3.74
CA LEU A 175 -3.33 -1.41 -4.02
C LEU A 175 -3.38 -2.89 -3.65
N SER A 176 -2.26 -3.61 -3.80
CA SER A 176 -2.18 -5.01 -3.39
C SER A 176 -2.35 -5.15 -1.87
N ILE A 177 -1.76 -4.24 -1.08
CA ILE A 177 -1.92 -4.21 0.37
C ILE A 177 -3.32 -3.74 0.77
N GLN A 178 -3.84 -2.67 0.19
CA GLN A 178 -5.12 -2.10 0.63
C GLN A 178 -6.33 -2.90 0.16
N LEU A 179 -6.27 -3.52 -1.01
CA LEU A 179 -7.43 -4.22 -1.57
C LEU A 179 -7.26 -5.74 -1.48
N LEU A 180 -6.16 -6.26 -2.02
CA LEU A 180 -6.02 -7.71 -2.19
C LEU A 180 -5.75 -8.43 -0.87
N ALA A 181 -4.93 -7.86 0.03
CA ALA A 181 -4.61 -8.53 1.28
C ALA A 181 -5.83 -8.71 2.20
N PRO A 182 -6.63 -7.66 2.51
CA PRO A 182 -7.89 -7.82 3.24
C PRO A 182 -8.87 -8.78 2.56
N TRP A 183 -9.03 -8.65 1.25
CA TRP A 183 -9.99 -9.46 0.50
C TRP A 183 -9.60 -10.95 0.47
N ARG A 184 -8.30 -11.25 0.26
CA ARG A 184 -7.79 -12.63 0.30
C ARG A 184 -7.92 -13.23 1.69
N LEU A 185 -7.65 -12.46 2.74
CA LEU A 185 -7.84 -12.92 4.12
C LEU A 185 -9.31 -13.27 4.39
N ALA A 186 -10.23 -12.37 4.04
CA ALA A 186 -11.67 -12.59 4.25
C ALA A 186 -12.27 -13.77 3.46
N LYS A 187 -11.58 -14.19 2.39
CA LYS A 187 -11.94 -15.33 1.53
C LYS A 187 -11.13 -16.59 1.82
N SER A 188 -10.19 -16.53 2.75
CA SER A 188 -9.39 -17.68 3.17
C SER A 188 -10.02 -18.39 4.36
N ASP A 189 -9.46 -19.56 4.65
CA ASP A 189 -9.70 -20.40 5.82
C ASP A 189 -8.82 -20.01 7.02
N VAL A 190 -8.04 -18.93 6.91
CA VAL A 190 -7.25 -18.42 8.03
C VAL A 190 -8.21 -17.86 9.07
N GLY A 191 -8.46 -18.62 10.13
CA GLY A 191 -9.32 -18.21 11.24
C GLY A 191 -8.76 -17.04 12.06
N ILE A 192 -9.42 -16.70 13.16
CA ILE A 192 -9.03 -15.62 14.06
C ILE A 192 -8.25 -16.16 15.27
N HIS A 193 -7.27 -15.38 15.75
CA HIS A 193 -6.61 -15.69 17.01
C HIS A 193 -7.33 -14.99 18.18
N PHE A 194 -8.38 -15.61 18.74
CA PHE A 194 -9.16 -15.03 19.85
C PHE A 194 -8.40 -14.91 21.18
N LEU A 195 -7.27 -15.62 21.31
CA LEU A 195 -6.36 -15.53 22.46
C LEU A 195 -5.29 -14.43 22.28
N ASP A 196 -5.42 -13.60 21.25
CA ASP A 196 -4.54 -12.45 21.05
C ASP A 196 -4.63 -11.49 22.26
N PRO A 197 -3.53 -11.23 22.99
CA PRO A 197 -3.53 -10.35 24.16
C PRO A 197 -3.89 -8.90 23.80
N GLN A 198 -3.82 -8.52 22.53
CA GLN A 198 -4.21 -7.19 22.06
C GLN A 198 -5.71 -7.10 21.73
N GLY A 199 -6.43 -8.22 21.75
CA GLY A 199 -7.87 -8.26 21.51
C GLY A 199 -8.31 -7.89 20.10
N VAL A 200 -7.44 -7.99 19.09
CA VAL A 200 -7.76 -7.66 17.68
C VAL A 200 -7.63 -8.87 16.76
N GLY A 201 -7.73 -10.07 17.34
CA GLY A 201 -7.84 -11.31 16.58
C GLY A 201 -6.59 -11.71 15.81
N GLY A 202 -5.41 -11.16 16.15
CA GLY A 202 -4.17 -11.36 15.41
C GLY A 202 -4.08 -10.57 14.10
N LEU A 203 -5.01 -9.64 13.82
CA LEU A 203 -5.01 -8.81 12.61
C LEU A 203 -4.18 -7.53 12.73
N ARG A 204 -3.63 -7.25 13.91
CA ARG A 204 -2.84 -6.04 14.18
C ARG A 204 -1.73 -5.79 13.15
N PRO A 205 -0.89 -6.78 12.77
CA PRO A 205 0.20 -6.53 11.84
C PRO A 205 -0.31 -6.03 10.48
N LEU A 206 -1.41 -6.62 9.99
CA LEU A 206 -2.05 -6.19 8.74
C LEU A 206 -2.68 -4.79 8.88
N GLY A 207 -3.35 -4.50 10.00
CA GLY A 207 -3.92 -3.18 10.28
C GLY A 207 -2.85 -2.07 10.32
N GLU A 208 -1.71 -2.33 10.96
CA GLU A 208 -0.58 -1.39 11.00
C GLU A 208 0.07 -1.20 9.63
N LEU A 209 0.14 -2.25 8.80
CA LEU A 209 0.64 -2.15 7.43
C LEU A 209 -0.29 -1.30 6.54
N ILE A 210 -1.61 -1.50 6.64
CA ILE A 210 -2.63 -0.69 5.94
C ILE A 210 -2.45 0.80 6.31
N LYS A 211 -2.25 1.09 7.59
CA LYS A 211 -1.97 2.45 8.09
C LYS A 211 -0.68 3.02 7.48
N LYS A 212 0.40 2.24 7.50
CA LYS A 212 1.70 2.65 6.96
C LYS A 212 1.63 2.93 5.46
N ALA A 213 0.99 2.05 4.68
CA ALA A 213 0.76 2.22 3.25
C ALA A 213 -0.02 3.50 2.97
N TYR A 214 -1.03 3.80 3.79
CA TYR A 214 -1.79 5.04 3.70
C TYR A 214 -0.91 6.29 3.93
N TYR A 215 0.00 6.29 4.91
CA TYR A 215 0.87 7.45 5.13
C TYR A 215 1.82 7.72 3.97
N PHE A 216 2.29 6.68 3.28
CA PHE A 216 3.07 6.88 2.06
C PHE A 216 2.29 7.60 0.97
N ILE A 217 1.03 7.22 0.71
CA ILE A 217 0.22 7.90 -0.32
C ILE A 217 -0.12 9.34 0.11
N VAL A 218 -0.38 9.60 1.40
CA VAL A 218 -0.59 10.96 1.90
C VAL A 218 0.65 11.83 1.70
N ALA A 219 1.83 11.33 2.06
CA ALA A 219 3.08 12.06 1.84
C ALA A 219 3.30 12.37 0.34
N GLY A 220 3.02 11.39 -0.52
CA GLY A 220 3.04 11.56 -1.98
C GLY A 220 2.07 12.64 -2.47
N LEU A 221 0.82 12.60 -2.00
CA LEU A 221 -0.21 13.58 -2.36
C LEU A 221 0.13 14.99 -1.86
N VAL A 222 0.65 15.13 -0.64
CA VAL A 222 1.11 16.42 -0.09
C VAL A 222 2.25 16.97 -0.95
N GLY A 223 3.27 16.15 -1.23
CA GLY A 223 4.39 16.58 -2.07
C GLY A 223 3.96 16.94 -3.49
N TYR A 224 3.05 16.17 -4.08
CA TYR A 224 2.48 16.48 -5.39
C TYR A 224 1.64 17.78 -5.36
N SER A 225 0.88 18.02 -4.30
CA SER A 225 0.15 19.28 -4.11
C SER A 225 1.10 20.48 -4.07
N LEU A 226 2.21 20.37 -3.34
CA LEU A 226 3.22 21.44 -3.28
C LEU A 226 3.83 21.70 -4.65
N ILE A 227 4.20 20.65 -5.39
CA ILE A 227 4.74 20.80 -6.75
C ILE A 227 3.72 21.46 -7.68
N THR A 228 2.44 21.12 -7.54
CA THR A 228 1.41 21.47 -8.53
C THR A 228 0.72 22.81 -8.25
N TYR A 229 0.42 23.14 -6.99
CA TYR A 229 -0.45 24.27 -6.64
C TYR A 229 0.32 25.43 -5.99
N ALA A 230 1.35 25.16 -5.19
CA ALA A 230 2.09 26.21 -4.47
C ALA A 230 2.66 27.33 -5.37
N PRO A 231 3.23 27.05 -6.56
CA PRO A 231 3.76 28.10 -7.43
C PRO A 231 2.71 29.11 -7.91
N PHE A 232 1.44 28.70 -8.01
CA PHE A 232 0.37 29.54 -8.53
C PHE A 232 -0.11 30.56 -7.49
N VAL A 233 -0.05 30.20 -6.20
CA VAL A 233 -0.23 31.15 -5.09
C VAL A 233 0.86 32.20 -5.11
N ASP A 234 2.12 31.78 -5.29
CA ASP A 234 3.28 32.65 -5.19
C ASP A 234 3.41 33.61 -6.39
N THR A 235 2.93 33.19 -7.57
CA THR A 235 3.10 33.94 -8.83
C THR A 235 1.82 34.63 -9.34
N TRP A 236 0.67 34.44 -8.67
CA TRP A 236 -0.65 34.90 -9.14
C TRP A 236 -0.99 34.44 -10.57
N ALA A 237 -0.33 33.37 -11.03
CA ALA A 237 -0.63 32.74 -12.31
C ALA A 237 -1.96 31.97 -12.21
N GLY A 238 -2.70 31.89 -13.32
CA GLY A 238 -3.99 31.19 -13.38
C GLY A 238 -3.87 29.70 -12.98
N PRO A 239 -4.99 29.07 -12.57
CA PRO A 239 -4.98 27.76 -11.92
C PRO A 239 -4.34 26.66 -12.78
N PRO A 240 -3.85 25.56 -12.17
CA PRO A 240 -3.34 24.40 -12.90
C PRO A 240 -4.33 23.89 -13.94
N ALA A 241 -3.82 23.21 -14.97
CA ALA A 241 -4.63 22.60 -16.01
C ALA A 241 -5.75 21.73 -15.39
N THR A 242 -6.97 21.84 -15.92
CA THR A 242 -8.17 21.12 -15.41
C THR A 242 -7.93 19.62 -15.28
N ILE A 243 -7.20 19.02 -16.22
CA ILE A 243 -6.87 17.60 -16.18
C ILE A 243 -6.02 17.21 -14.96
N THR A 244 -5.13 18.08 -14.51
CA THR A 244 -4.30 17.88 -13.31
C THR A 244 -5.17 17.88 -12.05
N ASN A 245 -6.15 18.78 -11.96
CA ASN A 245 -7.09 18.83 -10.83
C ASN A 245 -7.97 17.58 -10.76
N ILE A 246 -8.42 17.09 -11.91
CA ILE A 246 -9.21 15.86 -12.02
C ILE A 246 -8.37 14.68 -11.55
N VAL A 247 -7.16 14.49 -12.11
CA VAL A 247 -6.26 13.38 -11.73
C VAL A 247 -5.96 13.41 -10.23
N PHE A 248 -5.59 14.57 -9.68
CA PHE A 248 -5.31 14.69 -8.25
C PHE A 248 -6.52 14.29 -7.39
N THR A 249 -7.69 14.84 -7.70
CA THR A 249 -8.92 14.57 -6.95
C THR A 249 -9.32 13.09 -7.07
N SER A 250 -9.17 12.49 -8.24
CA SER A 250 -9.40 11.06 -8.46
C SER A 250 -8.47 10.20 -7.62
N VAL A 251 -7.15 10.47 -7.63
CA VAL A 251 -6.19 9.71 -6.81
C VAL A 251 -6.49 9.86 -5.32
N TRP A 252 -6.81 11.07 -4.86
CA TRP A 252 -7.20 11.31 -3.46
C TRP A 252 -8.47 10.53 -3.08
N LEU A 253 -9.53 10.59 -3.89
CA LEU A 253 -10.76 9.83 -3.65
C LEU A 253 -10.54 8.32 -3.65
N ILE A 254 -9.76 7.80 -4.63
CA ILE A 254 -9.42 6.38 -4.70
C ILE A 254 -8.63 5.96 -3.45
N SER A 255 -7.69 6.78 -2.99
CA SER A 255 -6.90 6.49 -1.78
C SER A 255 -7.80 6.33 -0.56
N ILE A 256 -8.76 7.23 -0.36
CA ILE A 256 -9.76 7.12 0.72
C ILE A 256 -10.59 5.84 0.55
N GLY A 257 -11.11 5.61 -0.66
CA GLY A 257 -11.93 4.45 -0.97
C GLY A 257 -11.22 3.13 -0.69
N THR A 258 -9.93 3.04 -1.00
CA THR A 258 -9.13 1.83 -0.73
C THR A 258 -8.95 1.54 0.76
N VAL A 259 -8.75 2.58 1.59
CA VAL A 259 -8.68 2.42 3.05
C VAL A 259 -10.04 2.04 3.63
N ALA A 260 -11.10 2.73 3.22
CA ALA A 260 -12.45 2.41 3.66
C ALA A 260 -12.84 0.96 3.30
N PHE A 261 -12.47 0.52 2.10
CA PHE A 261 -12.64 -0.87 1.68
C PHE A 261 -11.86 -1.83 2.57
N ALA A 262 -10.58 -1.58 2.85
CA ALA A 262 -9.75 -2.42 3.69
C ALA A 262 -10.37 -2.61 5.09
N VAL A 263 -10.78 -1.50 5.72
CA VAL A 263 -11.47 -1.49 7.03
C VAL A 263 -12.74 -2.31 6.97
N PHE A 264 -13.59 -2.03 5.98
CA PHE A 264 -14.90 -2.66 5.86
C PHE A 264 -14.78 -4.18 5.68
N VAL A 265 -13.86 -4.63 4.83
CA VAL A 265 -13.63 -6.05 4.58
C VAL A 265 -13.11 -6.76 5.82
N LEU A 266 -12.12 -6.18 6.51
CA LEU A 266 -11.58 -6.77 7.74
C LEU A 266 -12.60 -6.76 8.87
N HIS A 267 -13.38 -5.70 9.01
CA HIS A 267 -14.46 -5.62 10.00
C HIS A 267 -15.52 -6.70 9.75
N ARG A 268 -15.98 -6.83 8.50
CA ARG A 268 -16.96 -7.85 8.13
C ARG A 268 -16.43 -9.27 8.36
N PHE A 269 -15.15 -9.50 8.07
CA PHE A 269 -14.48 -10.77 8.35
C PHE A 269 -14.49 -11.06 9.85
N MET A 270 -13.97 -10.13 10.67
CA MET A 270 -13.96 -10.27 12.13
C MET A 270 -15.35 -10.53 12.72
N HIS A 271 -16.35 -9.77 12.26
CA HIS A 271 -17.72 -9.91 12.72
C HIS A 271 -18.31 -11.29 12.41
N ARG A 272 -18.04 -11.83 11.21
CA ARG A 272 -18.54 -13.15 10.80
C ARG A 272 -17.91 -14.25 11.65
N GLU A 273 -16.60 -14.29 11.71
CA GLU A 273 -15.85 -15.31 12.45
C GLU A 273 -16.18 -15.28 13.95
N LYS A 274 -16.31 -14.08 14.54
CA LYS A 274 -16.75 -13.93 15.94
C LYS A 274 -18.14 -14.54 16.18
N ARG A 275 -19.10 -14.29 15.29
CA ARG A 275 -20.45 -14.87 15.41
C ARG A 275 -20.49 -16.37 15.14
N GLU A 276 -19.65 -16.86 14.23
CA GLU A 276 -19.50 -18.28 13.97
C GLU A 276 -18.95 -19.01 15.19
N GLU A 277 -17.89 -18.48 15.81
CA GLU A 277 -17.29 -19.05 17.01
C GLU A 277 -18.23 -18.99 18.22
N ILE A 278 -18.91 -17.85 18.46
CA ILE A 278 -19.88 -17.74 19.56
C ILE A 278 -21.00 -18.78 19.39
N ARG A 279 -21.54 -18.93 18.19
CA ARG A 279 -22.59 -19.91 17.92
C ARG A 279 -22.11 -21.35 18.13
N HIS A 280 -20.89 -21.66 17.70
CA HIS A 280 -20.29 -22.98 17.95
C HIS A 280 -20.17 -23.25 19.46
N LEU A 281 -19.64 -22.28 20.22
CA LEU A 281 -19.50 -22.39 21.67
C LEU A 281 -20.86 -22.46 22.38
N GLU A 282 -21.87 -21.73 21.92
CA GLU A 282 -23.23 -21.82 22.46
C GLU A 282 -23.88 -23.18 22.17
N GLU A 283 -23.62 -23.78 21.01
CA GLU A 283 -24.09 -25.13 20.68
C GLU A 283 -23.39 -26.18 21.56
N GLU A 284 -22.08 -26.05 21.78
CA GLU A 284 -21.29 -26.86 22.71
C GLU A 284 -21.84 -26.72 24.14
N TYR A 285 -22.04 -25.49 24.62
CA TYR A 285 -22.64 -25.17 25.93
C TYR A 285 -23.99 -25.86 26.12
N ARG A 286 -24.92 -25.71 25.16
CA ARG A 286 -26.26 -26.31 25.25
C ARG A 286 -26.24 -27.83 25.23
N SER A 287 -25.20 -28.46 24.67
CA SER A 287 -25.09 -29.92 24.65
C SER A 287 -24.71 -30.52 26.01
N HIS A 288 -24.27 -29.69 26.96
CA HIS A 288 -23.81 -30.08 28.29
C HIS A 288 -24.76 -29.66 29.43
N ILE A 289 -25.95 -29.13 29.10
CA ILE A 289 -26.90 -28.55 30.07
C ILE A 289 -28.30 -29.14 29.85
N GLU A 290 -29.00 -29.42 30.95
CA GLU A 290 -30.39 -29.84 30.94
C GLU A 290 -31.33 -28.62 30.92
N GLU A 291 -32.42 -28.71 30.15
CA GLU A 291 -33.38 -27.60 29.94
C GLU A 291 -32.74 -26.26 29.49
N PRO A 292 -31.90 -26.24 28.44
CA PRO A 292 -31.07 -25.08 28.05
C PRO A 292 -31.86 -23.82 27.65
N TRP A 293 -33.18 -23.90 27.54
CA TRP A 293 -34.07 -22.80 27.17
C TRP A 293 -34.86 -22.22 28.36
N ASP A 294 -34.82 -22.86 29.54
CA ASP A 294 -35.42 -22.32 30.77
C ASP A 294 -34.34 -21.72 31.68
N VAL A 295 -34.17 -20.40 31.56
CA VAL A 295 -33.19 -19.62 32.35
C VAL A 295 -33.42 -19.75 33.87
N LYS A 296 -34.61 -20.19 34.32
CA LYS A 296 -34.92 -20.35 35.75
C LYS A 296 -34.69 -21.77 36.26
N GLN A 297 -34.60 -22.77 35.38
CA GLN A 297 -34.58 -24.19 35.75
C GLN A 297 -33.46 -24.99 35.09
N TYR A 298 -32.54 -24.35 34.35
CA TYR A 298 -31.41 -25.06 33.78
C TYR A 298 -30.56 -25.72 34.89
N GLU A 299 -30.12 -26.94 34.63
CA GLU A 299 -29.27 -27.71 35.54
C GLU A 299 -28.00 -28.12 34.80
N ILE A 300 -26.86 -27.91 35.46
CA ILE A 300 -25.55 -28.35 34.98
C ILE A 300 -25.22 -29.63 35.74
N PRO A 301 -25.14 -30.80 35.08
CA PRO A 301 -24.68 -32.02 35.72
C PRO A 301 -23.28 -31.83 36.34
N GLU A 302 -23.04 -32.35 37.55
CA GLU A 302 -21.73 -32.24 38.24
C GLU A 302 -20.56 -32.74 37.36
N GLU A 303 -20.81 -33.70 36.48
CA GLU A 303 -19.83 -34.23 35.51
C GLU A 303 -19.43 -33.24 34.40
N HIS A 304 -20.20 -32.17 34.20
CA HIS A 304 -20.01 -31.18 33.14
C HIS A 304 -19.65 -29.78 33.65
N GLU A 305 -19.64 -29.54 34.96
CA GLU A 305 -19.42 -28.21 35.56
C GLU A 305 -18.09 -27.54 35.10
N GLU A 306 -16.98 -28.30 35.09
CA GLU A 306 -15.68 -27.79 34.63
C GLU A 306 -15.69 -27.45 33.13
N THR A 307 -16.37 -28.26 32.32
CA THR A 307 -16.46 -28.07 30.87
C THR A 307 -17.32 -26.85 30.53
N VAL A 308 -18.46 -26.68 31.23
CA VAL A 308 -19.34 -25.54 31.07
C VAL A 308 -18.63 -24.24 31.45
N THR A 309 -17.87 -24.24 32.55
CA THR A 309 -17.08 -23.08 32.99
C THR A 309 -16.02 -22.70 31.95
N ASP A 310 -15.30 -23.67 31.36
CA ASP A 310 -14.33 -23.41 30.28
C ASP A 310 -15.00 -22.79 29.04
N ILE A 311 -16.19 -23.29 28.66
CA ILE A 311 -16.94 -22.77 27.52
C ILE A 311 -17.39 -21.32 27.77
N GLU A 312 -17.91 -21.00 28.97
CA GLU A 312 -18.26 -19.62 29.35
C GLU A 312 -17.05 -18.68 29.27
N ASP A 313 -15.90 -19.14 29.76
CA ASP A 313 -14.62 -18.43 29.68
C ASP A 313 -14.18 -18.18 28.23
N ARG A 314 -14.33 -19.18 27.35
CA ARG A 314 -14.06 -19.06 25.92
C ARG A 314 -15.01 -18.07 25.25
N ILE A 315 -16.31 -18.14 25.54
CA ILE A 315 -17.33 -17.19 25.04
C ILE A 315 -16.98 -15.76 25.48
N ALA A 316 -16.60 -15.55 26.74
CA ALA A 316 -16.22 -14.25 27.26
C ALA A 316 -14.99 -13.67 26.51
N ARG A 317 -13.98 -14.50 26.22
CA ARG A 317 -12.78 -14.09 25.46
C ARG A 317 -13.12 -13.74 24.00
N VAL A 318 -13.94 -14.55 23.35
CA VAL A 318 -14.40 -14.27 21.97
C VAL A 318 -15.20 -12.96 21.95
N ASN A 319 -16.09 -12.75 22.92
CA ASN A 319 -16.87 -11.52 23.06
C ASN A 319 -16.01 -10.28 23.32
N ALA A 320 -14.93 -10.41 24.10
CA ALA A 320 -13.99 -9.33 24.37
C ALA A 320 -13.14 -8.94 23.14
N THR A 321 -13.04 -9.81 22.13
CA THR A 321 -12.28 -9.52 20.91
C THR A 321 -12.96 -8.43 20.07
N SER A 322 -12.20 -7.40 19.71
CA SER A 322 -12.59 -6.28 18.87
C SER A 322 -12.85 -6.74 17.44
N GLU A 323 -13.94 -6.22 16.85
CA GLU A 323 -14.26 -6.46 15.45
C GLU A 323 -13.48 -5.54 14.49
N TYR A 324 -12.67 -4.62 15.01
CA TYR A 324 -11.80 -3.77 14.22
C TYR A 324 -10.37 -4.30 14.25
N PRO A 325 -9.69 -4.37 13.07
CA PRO A 325 -8.35 -4.96 12.94
C PRO A 325 -7.24 -4.11 13.56
N ALA A 326 -7.57 -2.91 14.05
CA ALA A 326 -6.68 -2.00 14.76
C ALA A 326 -7.49 -1.12 15.72
N THR A 327 -6.83 -0.57 16.74
CA THR A 327 -7.46 0.30 17.76
C THR A 327 -8.16 1.51 17.13
N PHE A 328 -9.30 1.95 17.68
CA PHE A 328 -10.07 3.12 17.22
C PHE A 328 -9.22 4.40 16.99
N SER A 329 -8.21 4.62 17.83
CA SER A 329 -7.26 5.74 17.71
C SER A 329 -6.48 5.77 16.39
N ILE A 330 -6.20 4.60 15.79
CA ILE A 330 -5.52 4.52 14.49
C ILE A 330 -6.45 5.02 13.37
N TRP A 331 -7.73 4.70 13.43
CA TRP A 331 -8.70 5.09 12.41
C TRP A 331 -9.06 6.58 12.45
N SER A 332 -9.13 7.18 13.64
CA SER A 332 -9.33 8.63 13.77
C SER A 332 -8.15 9.45 13.24
N GLN A 333 -6.91 8.99 13.45
CA GLN A 333 -5.71 9.58 12.86
C GLN A 333 -5.72 9.52 11.32
N LEU A 334 -6.19 8.39 10.75
CA LEU A 334 -6.35 8.22 9.31
C LEU A 334 -7.39 9.21 8.77
N LEU A 335 -8.55 9.35 9.42
CA LEU A 335 -9.58 10.31 9.01
C LEU A 335 -9.07 11.77 9.04
N LEU A 336 -8.31 12.16 10.06
CA LEU A 336 -7.76 13.51 10.13
C LEU A 336 -6.73 13.78 9.00
N SER A 337 -5.88 12.79 8.72
CA SER A 337 -4.87 12.91 7.66
C SER A 337 -5.47 12.90 6.26
N VAL A 338 -6.69 12.38 6.06
CA VAL A 338 -7.41 12.43 4.78
C VAL A 338 -7.69 13.87 4.35
N ALA A 339 -7.97 14.75 5.31
CA ALA A 339 -8.27 16.15 5.02
C ALA A 339 -7.03 16.93 4.56
N ILE A 340 -5.83 16.58 5.05
CA ILE A 340 -4.61 17.37 4.85
C ILE A 340 -4.30 17.63 3.37
N PRO A 341 -4.24 16.63 2.46
CA PRO A 341 -3.90 16.89 1.06
C PRO A 341 -4.93 17.77 0.35
N LYS A 342 -6.23 17.61 0.67
CA LYS A 342 -7.31 18.37 0.03
C LYS A 342 -7.40 19.79 0.58
N THR A 343 -7.26 19.97 1.90
CA THR A 343 -7.16 21.29 2.51
C THR A 343 -5.95 22.02 1.96
N LEU A 344 -4.80 21.36 1.84
CA LEU A 344 -3.61 21.94 1.22
C LEU A 344 -3.87 22.31 -0.25
N GLN A 345 -4.53 21.44 -1.03
CA GLN A 345 -4.92 21.77 -2.40
C GLN A 345 -5.81 23.01 -2.45
N LEU A 346 -6.86 23.09 -1.61
CA LEU A 346 -7.82 24.20 -1.59
C LEU A 346 -7.21 25.51 -1.10
N LEU A 347 -6.27 25.46 -0.16
CA LEU A 347 -5.54 26.63 0.31
C LEU A 347 -4.55 27.13 -0.74
N LEU A 348 -4.08 26.26 -1.62
CA LEU A 348 -3.10 26.59 -2.66
C LEU A 348 -3.72 26.81 -4.05
N SER A 349 -5.04 26.65 -4.22
CA SER A 349 -5.73 26.71 -5.51
C SER A 349 -6.40 28.03 -5.79
#